data_AF-A0A0Q7TXS4-F1
#
_entry.id   AF-A0A0Q7TXS4-F1
#
_cell.length_a   1.000
_cell.length_b   1.000
_cell.length_c   1.000
_cell.angle_alpha   90.00
_cell.angle_beta   90.00
_cell.angle_gamma   90.00
#
_symmetry.space_group_name_H-M   'P 1'
#
loop_
_entity.id
_entity.type
_entity.pdbx_description
1 polymer ?
#
loop_
_entity_poly.entity_id
_entity_poly.type
_entity_poly.pdbx_seq_one_letter_code
_entity_poly.pdbx_strand_id
1 'polypeptide(L)'
;MKLTAGQLGSLARKLADDIEPLPLEERHEEAMAERGVRAAPLPDGMGELTYIGPAVTVYAMHDRATQMARTIHRTKDETDERTLDQIRADVFAEIALAGLPTADLIDQHGGDALTSRDRPRRSPDRGFDRPARRRRPHEDHRHRSGHRPVADPHRCR
;
A
#
# COMPACT_ATOMS: atom_id res chain seq x y z
N MET A 1 32.63 24.24 -8.40
CA MET A 1 31.80 24.18 -7.18
C MET A 1 31.60 22.71 -6.84
N LYS A 2 32.13 22.22 -5.71
CA LYS A 2 32.00 20.80 -5.32
C LYS A 2 30.75 20.64 -4.45
N LEU A 3 29.73 19.96 -4.96
CA LEU A 3 28.53 19.62 -4.18
C LEU A 3 28.82 18.36 -3.35
N THR A 4 28.45 18.37 -2.08
CA THR A 4 28.45 17.17 -1.25
C THR A 4 27.31 16.24 -1.69
N ALA A 5 27.40 14.94 -1.38
CA ALA A 5 26.38 13.96 -1.79
C ALA A 5 24.95 14.33 -1.35
N GLY A 6 24.80 14.95 -0.16
CA GLY A 6 23.50 15.44 0.32
C GLY A 6 22.98 16.65 -0.46
N GLN A 7 23.86 17.57 -0.86
CA GLN A 7 23.48 18.74 -1.67
C GLN A 7 23.12 18.33 -3.11
N LEU A 8 23.81 17.33 -3.66
CA LEU A 8 23.47 16.76 -4.96
C LEU A 8 22.10 16.05 -4.92
N GLY A 9 21.82 15.29 -3.86
CA GLY A 9 20.52 14.62 -3.69
C GLY A 9 19.36 15.60 -3.56
N SER A 10 19.54 16.68 -2.78
CA SER A 10 18.52 17.74 -2.65
C SER A 10 18.29 18.49 -3.97
N LEU A 11 19.35 18.78 -4.73
CA LEU A 11 19.24 19.43 -6.04
C LEU A 11 18.59 18.52 -7.08
N ALA A 12 18.92 17.22 -7.08
CA ALA A 12 18.33 16.24 -7.96
C ALA A 12 16.84 16.03 -7.68
N ARG A 13 16.44 16.01 -6.40
CA ARG A 13 15.02 15.96 -5.99
C ARG A 13 14.27 17.17 -6.52
N LYS A 14 14.83 18.37 -6.32
CA LYS A 14 14.23 19.62 -6.77
C LYS A 14 14.06 19.69 -8.28
N LEU A 15 15.09 19.29 -9.04
CA LEU A 15 15.01 19.22 -10.50
C LEU A 15 14.02 18.16 -10.98
N ALA A 16 13.93 17.01 -10.30
CA ALA A 16 12.93 15.99 -10.62
C ALA A 16 11.50 16.49 -10.35
N ASP A 17 11.32 17.31 -9.32
CA ASP A 17 10.02 17.91 -9.01
C ASP A 17 9.68 19.07 -9.98
N ASP A 18 10.68 19.77 -10.53
CA ASP A 18 10.50 20.81 -11.55
C ASP A 18 10.17 20.24 -12.95
N ILE A 19 10.58 18.99 -13.23
CA ILE A 19 10.36 18.33 -14.54
C ILE A 19 9.01 17.59 -14.57
N GLU A 20 8.46 17.24 -13.42
CA GLU A 20 7.23 16.47 -13.35
C GLU A 20 5.99 17.36 -13.57
N PRO A 21 5.05 16.97 -14.45
CA PRO A 21 3.87 17.77 -14.75
C PRO A 21 2.88 17.94 -13.60
N LEU A 22 2.96 17.13 -12.53
CA LEU A 22 2.10 17.21 -11.35
C LEU A 22 2.90 17.64 -10.10
N PRO A 23 2.39 18.61 -9.31
CA PRO A 23 2.96 18.95 -8.02
C PRO A 23 3.15 17.72 -7.13
N LEU A 24 4.16 17.75 -6.25
CA LEU A 24 4.47 16.68 -5.30
C LEU A 24 3.26 16.22 -4.47
N GLU A 25 2.43 17.15 -4.03
CA GLU A 25 1.23 16.88 -3.22
C GLU A 25 0.20 16.07 -4.01
N GLU A 26 -0.09 16.44 -5.25
CA GLU A 26 -1.06 15.75 -6.11
C GLU A 26 -0.59 14.34 -6.48
N ARG A 27 0.70 14.15 -6.79
CA ARG A 27 1.30 12.80 -6.96
C ARG A 27 1.23 11.96 -5.69
N HIS A 28 1.42 12.58 -4.52
CA HIS A 28 1.36 11.89 -3.25
C HIS A 28 -0.06 11.41 -2.96
N GLU A 29 -1.06 12.27 -3.18
CA GLU A 29 -2.47 11.95 -3.04
C GLU A 29 -2.91 10.80 -3.97
N GLU A 30 -2.51 10.86 -5.25
CA GLU A 30 -2.77 9.78 -6.22
C GLU A 30 -2.10 8.47 -5.81
N ALA A 31 -0.82 8.47 -5.43
CA ALA A 31 -0.12 7.28 -4.96
C ALA A 31 -0.72 6.72 -3.65
N MET A 32 -1.23 7.58 -2.78
CA MET A 32 -1.94 7.18 -1.57
C MET A 32 -3.27 6.49 -1.87
N ALA A 33 -3.91 6.78 -3.01
CA ALA A 33 -5.14 6.12 -3.44
C ALA A 33 -4.88 4.66 -3.87
N GLU A 34 -3.66 4.32 -4.27
CA GLU A 34 -3.26 2.95 -4.67
C GLU A 34 -2.94 2.02 -3.48
N ARG A 35 -3.03 2.53 -2.24
CA ARG A 35 -2.72 1.72 -1.05
C ARG A 35 -3.60 0.46 -0.99
N GLY A 36 -3.00 -0.66 -0.64
CA GLY A 36 -3.71 -1.92 -0.60
C GLY A 36 -2.86 -3.08 -0.11
N VAL A 37 -3.55 -4.18 0.23
CA VAL A 37 -2.93 -5.46 0.56
C VAL A 37 -3.42 -6.48 -0.46
N ARG A 38 -2.51 -7.15 -1.15
CA ARG A 38 -2.81 -8.20 -2.13
C ARG A 38 -2.09 -9.49 -1.78
N ALA A 39 -2.78 -10.62 -1.99
CA ALA A 39 -2.19 -11.95 -1.90
C ALA A 39 -2.07 -12.56 -3.29
N ALA A 40 -0.95 -13.20 -3.59
CA ALA A 40 -0.73 -13.93 -4.83
C ALA A 40 -0.12 -15.32 -4.54
N PRO A 41 -0.54 -16.38 -5.24
CA PRO A 41 0.06 -17.70 -5.09
C PRO A 41 1.46 -17.72 -5.71
N LEU A 42 2.37 -18.49 -5.10
CA LEU A 42 3.69 -18.84 -5.64
C LEU A 42 3.79 -20.38 -5.79
N PRO A 43 4.79 -20.88 -6.53
CA PRO A 43 5.08 -22.32 -6.58
C PRO A 43 5.40 -22.92 -5.20
N ASP A 44 5.45 -24.25 -5.13
CA ASP A 44 5.87 -25.01 -3.94
C ASP A 44 5.04 -24.79 -2.67
N GLY A 45 3.77 -24.39 -2.83
CA GLY A 45 2.85 -24.13 -1.71
C GLY A 45 3.11 -22.79 -1.01
N MET A 46 3.91 -21.91 -1.62
CA MET A 46 4.22 -20.60 -1.07
C MET A 46 3.20 -19.54 -1.53
N GLY A 47 3.14 -18.43 -0.81
CA GLY A 47 2.31 -17.28 -1.18
C GLY A 47 3.03 -15.97 -0.90
N GLU A 48 2.77 -14.97 -1.72
CA GLU A 48 3.22 -13.59 -1.50
C GLU A 48 2.06 -12.78 -0.90
N LEU A 49 2.37 -12.01 0.14
CA LEU A 49 1.51 -10.93 0.62
C LEU A 49 2.23 -9.61 0.40
N THR A 50 1.66 -8.72 -0.41
CA THR A 50 2.23 -7.38 -0.66
C THR A 50 1.34 -6.31 -0.07
N TYR A 51 1.95 -5.44 0.73
CA TYR A 51 1.36 -4.18 1.17
C TYR A 51 1.97 -3.02 0.39
N ILE A 52 1.12 -2.21 -0.24
CA ILE A 52 1.48 -0.93 -0.85
C ILE A 52 0.83 0.17 0.00
N GLY A 53 1.61 1.16 0.40
CA GLY A 53 1.14 2.25 1.25
C GLY A 53 2.21 3.32 1.47
N PRO A 54 1.99 4.24 2.43
CA PRO A 54 2.95 5.29 2.74
C PRO A 54 4.31 4.68 3.09
N ALA A 55 5.39 5.21 2.49
CA ALA A 55 6.74 4.68 2.70
C ALA A 55 7.12 4.61 4.19
N VAL A 56 6.74 5.64 4.97
CA VAL A 56 6.96 5.67 6.42
C VAL A 56 6.30 4.48 7.12
N THR A 57 5.06 4.17 6.75
CA THR A 57 4.31 3.03 7.31
C THR A 57 4.95 1.70 6.93
N VAL A 58 5.34 1.52 5.65
CA VAL A 58 6.02 0.31 5.16
C VAL A 58 7.32 0.07 5.93
N TYR A 59 8.17 1.10 6.06
CA TYR A 59 9.43 0.97 6.77
C TYR A 59 9.24 0.78 8.28
N ALA A 60 8.24 1.42 8.89
CA ALA A 60 7.92 1.22 10.30
C ALA A 60 7.46 -0.22 10.59
N MET A 61 6.61 -0.79 9.73
CA MET A 61 6.19 -2.20 9.83
C MET A 61 7.40 -3.14 9.73
N HIS A 62 8.26 -2.93 8.73
CA HIS A 62 9.45 -3.74 8.52
C HIS A 62 10.45 -3.63 9.68
N ASP A 63 10.71 -2.41 10.16
CA ASP A 63 11.60 -2.15 11.29
C ASP A 63 11.07 -2.82 12.56
N ARG A 64 9.78 -2.68 12.85
CA ARG A 64 9.14 -3.31 14.00
C ARG A 64 9.29 -4.84 13.97
N ALA A 65 9.02 -5.48 12.83
CA ALA A 65 9.24 -6.91 12.64
C ALA A 65 10.72 -7.29 12.81
N THR A 66 11.64 -6.45 12.30
CA THR A 66 13.09 -6.66 12.42
C THR A 66 13.57 -6.60 13.87
N GLN A 67 13.09 -5.64 14.66
CA GLN A 67 13.46 -5.51 16.07
C GLN A 67 13.03 -6.74 16.89
N MET A 68 11.82 -7.25 16.66
CA MET A 68 11.33 -8.48 17.29
C MET A 68 12.13 -9.69 16.84
N ALA A 69 12.38 -9.82 15.53
CA ALA A 69 13.17 -10.91 14.98
C ALA A 69 14.59 -10.94 15.55
N ARG A 70 15.25 -9.79 15.72
CA ARG A 70 16.57 -9.70 16.35
C ARG A 70 16.57 -10.16 17.80
N THR A 71 15.50 -9.87 18.53
CA THR A 71 15.35 -10.31 19.92
C THR A 71 15.30 -11.84 19.98
N ILE A 72 14.43 -12.45 19.17
CA ILE A 72 14.30 -13.92 19.07
C ILE A 72 15.61 -14.55 18.58
N HIS A 73 16.20 -14.00 17.51
CA HIS A 73 17.41 -14.53 16.90
C HIS A 73 18.62 -14.51 17.84
N ARG A 74 18.69 -13.56 18.77
CA ARG A 74 19.74 -13.51 19.79
C ARG A 74 19.53 -14.51 20.93
N THR A 75 18.28 -14.90 21.18
CA THR A 75 17.91 -15.81 22.29
C THR A 75 17.64 -17.23 21.81
N LYS A 76 17.72 -17.51 20.51
CA LYS A 76 17.47 -18.84 19.97
C LYS A 76 18.56 -19.82 20.40
N ASP A 77 18.16 -21.09 20.55
CA ASP A 77 19.09 -22.17 20.84
C ASP A 77 20.09 -22.39 19.69
N GLU A 78 21.26 -22.97 19.99
CA GLU A 78 22.28 -23.25 18.97
C GLU A 78 21.80 -24.21 17.86
N THR A 79 20.78 -25.02 18.16
CA THR A 79 20.14 -25.93 17.19
C THR A 79 19.12 -25.24 16.29
N ASP A 80 18.70 -24.01 16.62
CA ASP A 80 17.79 -23.23 15.78
C ASP A 80 18.59 -22.58 14.64
N GLU A 81 18.56 -23.21 13.47
CA GLU A 81 19.27 -22.74 12.28
C GLU A 81 18.53 -21.63 11.52
N ARG A 82 17.35 -21.19 11.99
CA ARG A 82 16.57 -20.19 11.26
C ARG A 82 17.33 -18.89 11.10
N THR A 83 17.31 -18.38 9.88
CA THR A 83 17.89 -17.07 9.55
C THR A 83 17.08 -15.95 10.17
N LEU A 84 17.69 -14.77 10.30
CA LEU A 84 16.98 -13.58 10.80
C LEU A 84 15.75 -13.25 9.93
N ASP A 85 15.83 -13.49 8.62
CA ASP A 85 14.77 -13.19 7.65
C ASP A 85 13.61 -14.18 7.76
N GLN A 86 13.89 -15.47 7.99
CA GLN A 86 12.85 -16.46 8.30
C GLN A 86 12.11 -16.10 9.60
N ILE A 87 12.85 -15.76 10.66
CA ILE A 87 12.25 -15.33 11.94
C ILE A 87 11.44 -14.03 11.74
N ARG A 88 11.93 -13.09 10.93
CA ARG A 88 11.20 -11.85 10.60
C ARG A 88 9.89 -12.14 9.89
N ALA A 89 9.89 -13.08 8.95
CA ALA A 89 8.67 -13.51 8.26
C ALA A 89 7.67 -14.15 9.23
N ASP A 90 8.12 -15.05 10.10
CA ASP A 90 7.28 -15.70 11.12
C ASP A 90 6.65 -14.68 12.07
N VAL A 91 7.45 -13.73 12.57
CA VAL A 91 7.00 -12.64 13.44
C VAL A 91 5.96 -11.76 12.73
N PHE A 92 6.21 -11.40 11.47
CA PHE A 92 5.27 -10.58 10.71
C PHE A 92 3.93 -11.30 10.51
N ALA A 93 3.98 -12.59 10.18
CA ALA A 93 2.79 -13.43 10.06
C ALA A 93 2.03 -13.50 11.39
N GLU A 94 2.73 -13.71 12.50
CA GLU A 94 2.11 -13.77 13.83
C GLU A 94 1.44 -12.43 14.20
N ILE A 95 2.09 -11.29 13.94
CA ILE A 95 1.47 -9.97 14.19
C ILE A 95 0.19 -9.80 13.38
N ALA A 96 0.21 -10.21 12.11
CA ALA A 96 -0.94 -10.11 11.23
C ALA A 96 -2.09 -11.05 11.65
N LEU A 97 -1.76 -12.25 12.16
CA LEU A 97 -2.72 -13.29 12.56
C LEU A 97 -3.27 -13.06 13.98
N ALA A 98 -2.42 -12.67 14.94
CA ALA A 98 -2.78 -12.47 16.33
C ALA A 98 -3.80 -11.34 16.52
N GLY A 99 -3.88 -10.42 15.56
CA GLY A 99 -4.94 -9.41 15.46
C GLY A 99 -5.14 -8.62 16.76
N LEU A 100 -4.38 -7.55 16.95
CA LEU A 100 -4.73 -6.54 17.96
C LEU A 100 -5.16 -5.22 17.29
N PRO A 101 -6.43 -5.07 16.91
CA PRO A 101 -7.01 -3.77 16.69
C PRO A 101 -7.55 -3.26 18.04
N THR A 102 -6.83 -2.36 18.71
CA THR A 102 -7.55 -1.46 19.63
C THR A 102 -8.40 -0.54 18.76
N ALA A 103 -9.69 -0.48 19.05
CA ALA A 103 -10.72 0.25 18.30
C ALA A 103 -10.40 1.74 18.03
N ASP A 104 -9.37 2.31 18.65
CA ASP A 104 -8.86 3.67 18.43
C ASP A 104 -7.99 3.86 17.17
N LEU A 105 -7.51 2.79 16.52
CA LEU A 105 -6.47 2.90 15.47
C LEU A 105 -6.95 3.20 14.05
N ILE A 106 -8.27 3.31 13.81
CA ILE A 106 -8.82 3.61 12.48
C ILE A 106 -9.27 5.08 12.37
N ASP A 107 -9.52 5.75 13.50
CA ASP A 107 -10.19 7.06 13.54
C ASP A 107 -9.27 8.25 13.87
N GLN A 108 -7.95 8.03 14.04
CA GLN A 108 -7.01 9.06 14.51
C GLN A 108 -5.83 9.26 13.54
N HIS A 109 -6.06 10.04 12.49
CA HIS A 109 -5.07 10.87 11.77
C HIS A 109 -3.67 10.31 11.43
N GLY A 110 -3.33 10.30 10.12
CA GLY A 110 -1.92 10.36 9.71
C GLY A 110 -1.74 10.35 8.19
N GLY A 111 -1.92 11.45 7.47
CA GLY A 111 -2.10 12.81 7.95
C GLY A 111 -2.30 13.81 6.81
N ASP A 112 -2.99 14.90 7.14
CA ASP A 112 -3.12 16.12 6.34
C ASP A 112 -3.25 17.32 7.28
N ALA A 113 -2.24 17.52 8.15
CA ALA A 113 -2.26 18.61 9.15
C ALA A 113 -1.05 19.58 9.06
N LEU A 114 -0.18 19.47 8.05
CA LEU A 114 0.97 20.38 7.91
C LEU A 114 0.86 21.40 6.75
N THR A 115 -0.18 21.36 5.91
CA THR A 115 -0.40 22.41 4.89
C THR A 115 -1.86 22.90 4.92
N SER A 116 -2.15 23.96 5.67
CA SER A 116 -3.22 24.94 5.40
C SER A 116 -3.37 25.91 6.58
N ARG A 117 -2.33 26.69 6.83
CA ARG A 117 -2.54 28.03 7.39
C ARG A 117 -3.14 28.90 6.29
N ASP A 118 -4.46 28.81 6.14
CA ASP A 118 -5.41 29.85 5.70
C ASP A 118 -6.59 29.19 5.00
N ARG A 119 -7.73 29.13 5.69
CA ARG A 119 -9.04 29.12 5.01
C ARG A 119 -9.89 30.23 5.62
N PRO A 120 -10.34 31.23 4.84
CA PRO A 120 -11.33 32.16 5.34
C PRO A 120 -12.66 31.43 5.52
N ARG A 121 -13.31 31.69 6.65
CA ARG A 121 -14.67 31.22 6.97
C ARG A 121 -15.64 31.69 5.89
N ARG A 122 -16.17 30.78 5.08
CA ARG A 122 -17.27 31.08 4.16
C ARG A 122 -18.60 30.79 4.86
N SER A 123 -19.36 31.84 5.13
CA SER A 123 -20.70 31.78 5.74
C SER A 123 -21.68 30.99 4.86
N PRO A 124 -22.66 30.28 5.46
CA PRO A 124 -23.67 29.56 4.71
C PRO A 124 -24.83 30.50 4.40
N ASP A 125 -25.02 30.84 3.13
CA ASP A 125 -26.34 31.23 2.62
C ASP A 125 -26.33 31.28 1.09
N ARG A 126 -27.03 30.32 0.48
CA ARG A 126 -28.09 30.51 -0.54
C ARG A 126 -28.35 29.19 -1.26
N GLY A 127 -29.59 28.74 -1.15
CA GLY A 127 -30.07 27.52 -1.75
C GLY A 127 -29.98 27.50 -3.27
N PHE A 128 -29.88 26.28 -3.80
CA PHE A 128 -30.28 25.99 -5.16
C PHE A 128 -31.01 24.65 -5.19
N ASP A 129 -32.17 24.69 -5.81
CA ASP A 129 -33.16 23.64 -5.98
C ASP A 129 -32.60 22.33 -6.55
N ARG A 130 -33.10 21.22 -6.00
CA ARG A 130 -32.89 19.86 -6.47
C ARG A 130 -34.02 19.46 -7.41
N PRO A 131 -33.79 19.16 -8.70
CA PRO A 131 -34.77 18.42 -9.47
C PRO A 131 -34.58 16.91 -9.31
N ALA A 132 -35.71 16.22 -9.27
CA ALA A 132 -35.86 14.80 -9.00
C ALA A 132 -35.51 13.91 -10.21
N ARG A 133 -34.87 12.77 -9.89
CA ARG A 133 -34.98 11.42 -10.46
C ARG A 133 -35.18 11.25 -11.98
N ARG A 134 -34.30 10.43 -12.58
CA ARG A 134 -34.73 9.28 -13.40
C ARG A 134 -33.88 8.05 -13.10
N ARG A 135 -34.52 7.04 -12.49
CA ARG A 135 -34.11 5.63 -12.55
C ARG A 135 -34.67 5.03 -13.84
N ARG A 136 -33.88 4.26 -14.59
CA ARG A 136 -34.29 3.26 -15.60
C ARG A 136 -33.11 2.28 -15.85
N PRO A 137 -33.32 1.08 -16.41
CA PRO A 137 -33.56 -0.12 -15.60
C PRO A 137 -32.51 -1.22 -15.85
N HIS A 138 -32.62 -2.24 -15.01
CA HIS A 138 -31.92 -3.53 -15.09
C HIS A 138 -32.31 -4.27 -16.38
N GLU A 139 -31.33 -4.72 -17.17
CA GLU A 139 -31.53 -5.79 -18.17
C GLU A 139 -30.60 -6.95 -17.83
N ASP A 140 -31.20 -7.96 -17.19
CA ASP A 140 -30.72 -9.34 -17.24
C ASP A 140 -31.00 -9.88 -18.63
N HIS A 141 -30.01 -10.46 -19.33
CA HIS A 141 -30.25 -11.56 -20.27
C HIS A 141 -29.09 -12.58 -20.27
N ARG A 142 -29.41 -13.68 -19.59
CA ARG A 142 -28.90 -15.06 -19.59
C ARG A 142 -27.90 -15.50 -20.68
N HIS A 143 -26.91 -16.26 -20.21
CA HIS A 143 -26.32 -17.49 -20.77
C HIS A 143 -26.39 -17.74 -22.29
N ARG A 144 -25.20 -17.78 -22.92
CA ARG A 144 -24.85 -18.89 -23.82
C ARG A 144 -23.52 -19.51 -23.42
N SER A 145 -23.62 -20.77 -23.05
CA SER A 145 -22.59 -21.79 -22.95
C SER A 145 -21.76 -21.91 -24.24
N GLY A 146 -20.44 -21.96 -24.10
CA GLY A 146 -19.50 -22.34 -25.15
C GLY A 146 -18.27 -22.97 -24.51
N HIS A 147 -18.29 -24.29 -24.39
CA HIS A 147 -17.22 -25.14 -23.88
C HIS A 147 -16.00 -25.11 -24.82
N ARG A 148 -14.80 -25.23 -24.23
CA ARG A 148 -13.42 -25.14 -24.79
C ARG A 148 -13.11 -26.12 -25.94
N PRO A 149 -11.91 -26.03 -26.57
CA PRO A 149 -10.79 -26.81 -26.00
C PRO A 149 -9.45 -26.07 -25.91
N VAL A 150 -8.63 -26.66 -25.05
CA VAL A 150 -7.28 -26.31 -24.64
C VAL A 150 -6.29 -26.75 -25.72
N ALA A 151 -5.33 -25.89 -26.08
CA ALA A 151 -4.24 -26.25 -26.98
C ALA A 151 -3.21 -27.11 -26.22
N ASP A 152 -2.98 -28.31 -26.75
CA ASP A 152 -2.01 -29.30 -26.27
C ASP A 152 -0.60 -28.97 -26.80
N PRO A 153 0.41 -28.77 -25.94
CA PRO A 153 1.77 -28.44 -26.35
C PRO A 153 2.63 -29.70 -26.53
N HIS A 154 2.18 -30.65 -27.37
CA HIS A 154 3.03 -31.73 -27.87
C HIS A 154 2.76 -32.02 -29.34
N ARG A 155 3.45 -31.28 -30.22
CA ARG A 155 3.67 -31.73 -31.60
C ARG A 155 5.10 -31.42 -32.06
N CYS A 156 5.98 -32.39 -31.82
CA CYS A 156 7.19 -32.58 -32.61
C CYS A 156 6.81 -33.04 -34.02
N ARG A 157 7.27 -32.32 -35.05
CA ARG A 157 8.04 -32.89 -36.16
C ARG A 157 8.63 -31.77 -37.03
#